data_AF-A0A5B6ZFJ1-F1
#
_entry.id   AF-A0A5B6ZFJ1-F1
#
_cell.length_a   1.000
_cell.length_b   1.000
_cell.length_c   1.000
_cell.angle_alpha   90.00
_cell.angle_beta   90.00
_cell.angle_gamma   90.00
#
_symmetry.space_group_name_H-M   'P 1'
#
loop_
_entity.id
_entity.type
_entity.pdbx_description
1 polymer ?
#
loop_
_entity_poly.entity_id
_entity_poly.type
_entity_poly.pdbx_seq_one_letter_code
_entity_poly.pdbx_strand_id
1 'polypeptide(L)'
;RGFIEVEDHGLSSSFFPFIVAEKDVCSEIRMLESAIELTETDDVKGGTGKMEVRSQSLDFIHEMGWLLHRSHLKSRLCHLDPNSDLFPFKRFKWLMEFSMDHDWCAVVKKLLDILLDGTVSAGEHPFLKLALTEMSLLHRAVQRNSRRLVELLLRYVPEKVPDELRSELKSLVGGDESFLFRPDVVGPAGLTPLHVAAGRDGSEDVLDALTDDPGKVGVEAWKNARDSTGFTPEDYARLRGQYSYIHLVQKKINGKAVTGHVVLEIPGVLSNCNINQKQNEERTASFQIGGTEMPPIRWPCKLCDQKLAFGNAGRSLLYRPAVLSMVAVAAVCVCVALLFKSSPEVLYVFRPFRWELLDYGCS
;
A
#
# COMPACT_ATOMS: atom_id res chain seq x y z
N ARG A 1 -9.26 11.58 -4.23
CA ARG A 1 -10.48 11.06 -3.58
C ARG A 1 -11.16 10.18 -4.59
N GLY A 2 -11.23 8.89 -4.31
CA GLY A 2 -11.88 7.89 -5.16
C GLY A 2 -13.17 7.46 -4.49
N PHE A 3 -14.19 7.22 -5.29
CA PHE A 3 -15.44 6.61 -4.84
C PHE A 3 -15.46 5.20 -5.39
N ILE A 4 -15.67 4.22 -4.52
CA ILE A 4 -15.78 2.83 -4.92
C ILE A 4 -17.05 2.29 -4.27
N GLU A 5 -17.86 1.63 -5.08
CA GLU A 5 -19.11 0.99 -4.69
C GLU A 5 -18.88 -0.52 -4.68
N VAL A 6 -19.15 -1.17 -3.55
CA VAL A 6 -18.96 -2.61 -3.37
C VAL A 6 -20.33 -3.24 -3.17
N GLU A 7 -20.60 -4.29 -3.94
CA GLU A 7 -21.78 -5.12 -3.78
C GLU A 7 -21.61 -6.07 -2.60
N ASP A 8 -22.65 -6.21 -1.78
CA ASP A 8 -22.68 -7.26 -0.78
C ASP A 8 -22.73 -8.66 -1.45
N HIS A 9 -22.01 -9.63 -0.88
CA HIS A 9 -22.07 -11.02 -1.33
C HIS A 9 -23.38 -11.73 -0.91
N GLY A 10 -24.23 -11.06 -0.12
CA GLY A 10 -25.52 -11.54 0.31
C GLY A 10 -26.62 -11.47 -0.76
N LEU A 11 -27.73 -12.16 -0.52
CA LEU A 11 -28.98 -12.04 -1.32
C LEU A 11 -29.62 -10.64 -1.23
N SER A 12 -29.05 -9.75 -0.42
CA SER A 12 -29.46 -8.36 -0.33
C SER A 12 -28.66 -7.55 -1.34
N SER A 13 -29.33 -6.85 -2.25
CA SER A 13 -28.72 -5.90 -3.19
C SER A 13 -28.27 -4.63 -2.46
N SER A 14 -27.49 -4.79 -1.39
CA SER A 14 -26.96 -3.68 -0.62
C SER A 14 -25.60 -3.30 -1.20
N PHE A 15 -25.48 -2.01 -1.52
CA PHE A 15 -24.25 -1.39 -1.98
C PHE A 15 -23.78 -0.47 -0.86
N PHE A 16 -22.53 -0.60 -0.46
CA PHE A 16 -21.94 0.34 0.50
C PHE A 16 -20.85 1.15 -0.19
N PRO A 17 -21.04 2.47 -0.30
CA PRO A 17 -20.03 3.33 -0.87
C PRO A 17 -18.88 3.49 0.12
N PHE A 18 -17.65 3.40 -0.38
CA PHE A 18 -16.49 3.83 0.38
C PHE A 18 -15.69 4.88 -0.37
N ILE A 19 -15.16 5.83 0.39
CA ILE A 19 -14.38 6.95 -0.13
C ILE A 19 -12.94 6.74 0.28
N VAL A 20 -12.06 6.54 -0.70
CA VAL A 20 -10.61 6.58 -0.48
C VAL A 20 -10.21 8.06 -0.41
N ALA A 21 -10.00 8.53 0.81
CA ALA A 21 -9.68 9.93 1.09
C ALA A 21 -8.22 10.25 0.75
N GLU A 22 -7.30 9.30 0.97
CA GLU A 22 -5.88 9.47 0.68
C GLU A 22 -5.64 9.58 -0.83
N LYS A 23 -4.96 10.66 -1.23
CA LYS A 23 -4.80 11.02 -2.64
C LYS A 23 -3.87 10.04 -3.38
N ASP A 24 -2.81 9.65 -2.71
CA ASP A 24 -1.78 8.71 -3.17
C ASP A 24 -2.34 7.30 -3.33
N VAL A 25 -3.00 6.75 -2.30
CA VAL A 25 -3.69 5.44 -2.37
C VAL A 25 -4.71 5.43 -3.50
N CYS A 26 -5.52 6.49 -3.60
CA CYS A 26 -6.49 6.64 -4.68
C CYS A 26 -5.81 6.68 -6.06
N SER A 27 -4.71 7.45 -6.21
CA SER A 27 -4.02 7.55 -7.50
C SER A 27 -3.44 6.23 -7.98
N GLU A 28 -2.98 5.37 -7.06
CA GLU A 28 -2.46 4.05 -7.40
C GLU A 28 -3.59 3.10 -7.82
N ILE A 29 -4.68 3.02 -7.04
CA ILE A 29 -5.85 2.17 -7.38
C ILE A 29 -6.47 2.58 -8.72
N ARG A 30 -6.49 3.88 -9.04
CA ARG A 30 -7.02 4.39 -10.32
C ARG A 30 -6.26 3.88 -11.55
N MET A 31 -5.07 3.32 -11.40
CA MET A 31 -4.37 2.67 -12.53
C MET A 31 -5.17 1.46 -13.07
N LEU A 32 -6.07 0.87 -12.27
CA LEU A 32 -6.97 -0.20 -12.71
C LEU A 32 -8.10 0.27 -13.63
N GLU A 33 -8.43 1.58 -13.68
CA GLU A 33 -9.53 2.10 -14.49
C GLU A 33 -9.37 1.67 -15.96
N SER A 34 -8.16 1.76 -16.50
CA SER A 34 -7.89 1.38 -17.90
C SER A 34 -8.08 -0.11 -18.19
N ALA A 35 -7.88 -0.99 -17.20
CA ALA A 35 -8.13 -2.42 -17.31
C ALA A 35 -9.62 -2.78 -17.21
N ILE A 36 -10.40 -1.95 -16.51
CA ILE A 36 -11.83 -2.16 -16.28
C ILE A 36 -12.68 -1.59 -17.41
N GLU A 37 -12.29 -0.44 -17.97
CA GLU A 37 -13.00 0.26 -19.05
C GLU A 37 -12.90 -0.43 -20.42
N LEU A 38 -12.20 -1.56 -20.52
CA LEU A 38 -12.17 -2.37 -21.74
C LEU A 38 -13.62 -2.71 -22.18
N THR A 39 -14.05 -2.24 -23.34
CA THR A 39 -15.41 -2.46 -23.86
C THR A 39 -15.57 -3.87 -24.45
N GLU A 40 -16.78 -4.44 -24.37
CA GLU A 40 -17.14 -5.76 -24.94
C GLU A 40 -16.77 -5.92 -26.44
N THR A 41 -16.59 -4.82 -27.17
CA THR A 41 -16.20 -4.82 -28.58
C THR A 41 -14.71 -5.11 -28.82
N ASP A 42 -13.85 -4.98 -27.81
CA ASP A 42 -12.43 -5.37 -27.88
C ASP A 42 -12.22 -6.88 -27.60
N ASP A 43 -13.26 -7.57 -27.10
CA ASP A 43 -13.23 -8.97 -26.69
C ASP A 43 -13.16 -9.95 -27.87
N VAL A 44 -13.52 -9.51 -29.08
CA VAL A 44 -13.42 -10.34 -30.29
C VAL A 44 -11.97 -10.43 -30.80
N LYS A 45 -11.08 -9.54 -30.34
CA LYS A 45 -9.69 -9.46 -30.82
C LYS A 45 -8.62 -9.62 -29.72
N GLY A 46 -8.97 -9.39 -28.46
CA GLY A 46 -8.07 -9.54 -27.32
C GLY A 46 -8.26 -10.89 -26.63
N GLY A 47 -7.25 -11.77 -26.73
CA GLY A 47 -7.32 -13.12 -26.14
C GLY A 47 -7.57 -13.15 -24.62
N THR A 48 -7.77 -14.38 -24.11
CA THR A 48 -8.14 -14.75 -22.73
C THR A 48 -7.47 -13.95 -21.61
N GLY A 49 -6.24 -13.49 -21.80
CA GLY A 49 -5.49 -12.71 -20.81
C GLY A 49 -6.07 -11.32 -20.49
N LYS A 50 -6.75 -10.63 -21.43
CA LYS A 50 -7.36 -9.32 -21.12
C LYS A 50 -8.56 -9.45 -20.18
N MET A 51 -9.37 -10.49 -20.38
CA MET A 51 -10.52 -10.79 -19.53
C MET A 51 -10.07 -11.17 -18.11
N GLU A 52 -8.97 -11.90 -17.99
CA GLU A 52 -8.39 -12.27 -16.70
C GLU A 52 -7.88 -11.04 -15.92
N VAL A 53 -7.14 -10.14 -16.57
CA VAL A 53 -6.67 -8.88 -15.94
C VAL A 53 -7.85 -8.03 -15.48
N ARG A 54 -8.92 -7.95 -16.28
CA ARG A 54 -10.15 -7.27 -15.88
C ARG A 54 -10.79 -7.91 -14.65
N SER A 55 -10.93 -9.24 -14.64
CA SER A 55 -11.49 -9.97 -13.50
C SER A 55 -10.69 -9.71 -12.23
N GLN A 56 -9.36 -9.86 -12.29
CA GLN A 56 -8.47 -9.62 -11.15
C GLN A 56 -8.54 -8.16 -10.66
N SER A 57 -8.70 -7.20 -11.57
CA SER A 57 -8.86 -5.79 -11.21
C SER A 57 -10.16 -5.53 -10.45
N LEU A 58 -11.27 -6.14 -10.88
CA LEU A 58 -12.56 -6.05 -10.18
C LEU A 58 -12.51 -6.76 -8.83
N ASP A 59 -11.93 -7.97 -8.78
CA ASP A 59 -11.73 -8.72 -7.55
C ASP A 59 -10.90 -7.91 -6.55
N PHE A 60 -9.84 -7.23 -7.02
CA PHE A 60 -9.01 -6.37 -6.16
C PHE A 60 -9.81 -5.23 -5.54
N ILE A 61 -10.58 -4.50 -6.35
CA ILE A 61 -11.40 -3.38 -5.89
C ILE A 61 -12.43 -3.86 -4.86
N HIS A 62 -13.06 -4.99 -5.13
CA HIS A 62 -14.05 -5.61 -4.25
C HIS A 62 -13.44 -6.00 -2.90
N GLU A 63 -12.34 -6.74 -2.92
CA GLU A 63 -11.59 -7.17 -1.73
C GLU A 63 -11.06 -5.98 -0.91
N MET A 64 -10.47 -4.99 -1.58
CA MET A 64 -9.96 -3.78 -0.95
C MET A 64 -11.09 -2.98 -0.29
N GLY A 65 -12.25 -2.91 -0.94
CA GLY A 65 -13.43 -2.25 -0.40
C GLY A 65 -13.98 -2.89 0.86
N TRP A 66 -14.07 -4.22 0.89
CA TRP A 66 -14.43 -4.95 2.09
C TRP A 66 -13.44 -4.75 3.23
N LEU A 67 -12.13 -4.76 2.95
CA LEU A 67 -11.08 -4.53 3.95
C LEU A 67 -11.19 -3.12 4.54
N LEU A 68 -11.33 -2.11 3.69
CA LEU A 68 -11.46 -0.72 4.11
C LEU A 68 -12.74 -0.46 4.90
N HIS A 69 -13.86 -1.05 4.49
CA HIS A 69 -15.11 -0.97 5.23
C HIS A 69 -14.94 -1.50 6.67
N ARG A 70 -14.32 -2.67 6.83
CA ARG A 70 -14.07 -3.28 8.14
C ARG A 70 -13.12 -2.44 9.01
N SER A 71 -12.00 -1.96 8.45
CA SER A 71 -11.07 -1.10 9.19
C SER A 71 -11.73 0.19 9.70
N HIS A 72 -12.61 0.79 8.88
CA HIS A 72 -13.35 1.99 9.27
C HIS A 72 -14.40 1.70 10.35
N LEU A 73 -15.12 0.58 10.27
CA LEU A 73 -16.04 0.14 11.31
C LEU A 73 -15.31 -0.08 12.64
N LYS A 74 -14.18 -0.78 12.61
CA LYS A 74 -13.33 -0.99 13.80
C LYS A 74 -12.90 0.32 14.44
N SER A 75 -12.43 1.28 13.64
CA SER A 75 -12.04 2.60 14.13
C SER A 75 -13.20 3.38 14.75
N ARG A 76 -14.46 3.13 14.35
CA ARG A 76 -15.65 3.85 14.83
C ARG A 76 -16.35 3.17 16.01
N LEU A 77 -16.37 1.84 16.04
CA LEU A 77 -17.15 1.03 16.98
C LEU A 77 -16.29 0.42 18.10
N CYS A 78 -14.96 0.48 17.99
CA CYS A 78 -14.01 -0.10 18.93
C CYS A 78 -14.37 -1.57 19.29
N HIS A 79 -14.70 -1.86 20.55
CA HIS A 79 -15.02 -3.20 21.08
C HIS A 79 -16.52 -3.55 21.07
N LEU A 80 -17.38 -2.66 20.57
CA LEU A 80 -18.84 -2.82 20.64
C LEU A 80 -19.44 -3.42 19.35
N ASP A 81 -18.61 -3.84 18.40
CA ASP A 81 -19.10 -4.46 17.16
C ASP A 81 -19.57 -5.91 17.43
N PRO A 82 -20.87 -6.22 17.22
CA PRO A 82 -21.39 -7.58 17.38
C PRO A 82 -20.99 -8.53 16.25
N ASN A 83 -20.38 -8.05 15.15
CA ASN A 83 -19.85 -8.86 14.05
C ASN A 83 -18.31 -8.81 14.03
N SER A 84 -17.70 -9.42 15.05
CA SER A 84 -16.25 -9.46 15.32
C SER A 84 -15.40 -10.27 14.32
N ASP A 85 -15.87 -10.49 13.09
CA ASP A 85 -15.17 -11.33 12.14
C ASP A 85 -14.03 -10.54 11.48
N LEU A 86 -12.81 -10.83 11.92
CA LEU A 86 -11.57 -10.30 11.35
C LEU A 86 -11.46 -10.63 9.85
N PHE A 87 -10.82 -9.76 9.08
CA PHE A 87 -10.64 -9.99 7.65
C PHE A 87 -9.73 -11.21 7.40
N PRO A 88 -10.09 -12.17 6.53
CA PRO A 88 -9.32 -13.40 6.35
C PRO A 88 -7.89 -13.14 5.83
N PHE A 89 -6.88 -13.73 6.50
CA PHE A 89 -5.47 -13.56 6.13
C PHE A 89 -5.17 -13.91 4.67
N LYS A 90 -5.74 -15.02 4.16
CA LYS A 90 -5.51 -15.47 2.77
C LYS A 90 -5.93 -14.43 1.74
N ARG A 91 -7.06 -13.74 1.96
CA ARG A 91 -7.56 -12.66 1.10
C ARG A 91 -6.67 -11.42 1.23
N PHE A 92 -6.22 -11.13 2.45
CA PHE A 92 -5.31 -10.00 2.70
C PHE A 92 -3.95 -10.20 2.04
N LYS A 93 -3.38 -11.40 2.16
CA LYS A 93 -2.14 -11.78 1.49
C LYS A 93 -2.25 -11.56 -0.01
N TRP A 94 -3.35 -11.99 -0.62
CA TRP A 94 -3.59 -11.76 -2.05
C TRP A 94 -3.64 -10.26 -2.40
N LEU A 95 -4.33 -9.42 -1.62
CA LEU A 95 -4.34 -7.96 -1.81
C LEU A 95 -2.93 -7.35 -1.72
N MET A 96 -2.14 -7.79 -0.73
CA MET A 96 -0.77 -7.33 -0.53
C MET A 96 0.11 -7.72 -1.73
N GLU A 97 0.07 -8.99 -2.14
CA GLU A 97 0.84 -9.50 -3.28
C GLU A 97 0.45 -8.80 -4.59
N PHE A 98 -0.85 -8.64 -4.85
CA PHE A 98 -1.35 -7.88 -6.01
C PHE A 98 -0.80 -6.46 -6.02
N SER A 99 -0.89 -5.75 -4.89
CA SER A 99 -0.38 -4.38 -4.77
C SER A 99 1.13 -4.28 -5.01
N MET A 100 1.89 -5.27 -4.53
CA MET A 100 3.32 -5.37 -4.77
C MET A 100 3.67 -5.66 -6.24
N ASP A 101 2.89 -6.52 -6.90
CA ASP A 101 3.09 -6.87 -8.31
C ASP A 101 2.80 -5.68 -9.25
N HIS A 102 2.09 -4.67 -8.75
CA HIS A 102 1.84 -3.39 -9.42
C HIS A 102 2.74 -2.23 -8.93
N ASP A 103 3.69 -2.48 -8.01
CA ASP A 103 4.63 -1.47 -7.48
C ASP A 103 3.93 -0.28 -6.78
N TRP A 104 2.78 -0.53 -6.15
CA TRP A 104 1.96 0.47 -5.46
C TRP A 104 2.41 0.71 -4.03
N CYS A 105 3.20 1.76 -3.84
CA CYS A 105 3.83 2.04 -2.55
C CYS A 105 2.83 2.56 -1.51
N ALA A 106 1.90 3.44 -1.90
CA ALA A 106 0.91 3.99 -0.99
C ALA A 106 -0.09 2.93 -0.55
N VAL A 107 -0.55 2.07 -1.48
CA VAL A 107 -1.44 0.95 -1.16
C VAL A 107 -0.73 -0.06 -0.25
N VAL A 108 0.51 -0.46 -0.55
CA VAL A 108 1.28 -1.37 0.32
C VAL A 108 1.46 -0.78 1.72
N LYS A 109 1.80 0.51 1.84
CA LYS A 109 1.88 1.18 3.15
C LYS A 109 0.54 1.11 3.88
N LYS A 110 -0.56 1.45 3.21
CA LYS A 110 -1.90 1.43 3.80
C LYS A 110 -2.30 0.02 4.27
N LEU A 111 -1.98 -1.01 3.50
CA LEU A 111 -2.24 -2.40 3.88
C LEU A 111 -1.42 -2.80 5.11
N LEU A 112 -0.15 -2.40 5.20
CA LEU A 112 0.67 -2.64 6.40
C LEU A 112 0.10 -1.93 7.63
N ASP A 113 -0.39 -0.70 7.48
CA ASP A 113 -1.03 0.04 8.57
C ASP A 113 -2.30 -0.70 9.07
N ILE A 114 -3.13 -1.20 8.15
CA ILE A 114 -4.36 -1.97 8.47
C ILE A 114 -4.04 -3.31 9.15
N LEU A 115 -2.96 -3.96 8.73
CA LEU A 115 -2.48 -5.21 9.32
C LEU A 115 -2.06 -4.98 10.77
N LEU A 116 -1.30 -3.92 11.05
CA LEU A 116 -0.84 -3.57 12.40
C LEU A 116 -1.93 -3.00 13.30
N ASP A 117 -2.99 -2.43 12.72
CA ASP A 117 -4.20 -2.06 13.45
C ASP A 117 -4.98 -3.29 13.95
N GLY A 118 -4.64 -4.51 13.48
CA GLY A 118 -5.28 -5.75 13.91
C GLY A 118 -6.68 -5.96 13.31
N THR A 119 -6.95 -5.37 12.14
CA THR A 119 -8.22 -5.58 11.40
C THR A 119 -8.24 -6.96 10.70
N VAL A 120 -7.06 -7.54 10.47
CA VAL A 120 -6.87 -8.80 9.75
C VAL A 120 -6.68 -9.94 10.74
N SER A 121 -7.29 -11.09 10.46
CA SER A 121 -7.07 -12.31 11.22
C SER A 121 -5.63 -12.77 10.99
N ALA A 122 -4.94 -13.23 12.03
CA ALA A 122 -3.64 -13.89 11.87
C ALA A 122 -3.76 -15.24 11.13
N GLY A 123 -4.98 -15.72 10.88
CA GLY A 123 -5.23 -16.98 10.18
C GLY A 123 -4.77 -18.16 11.04
N GLU A 124 -3.96 -19.04 10.45
CA GLU A 124 -3.33 -20.16 11.15
C GLU A 124 -2.11 -19.72 11.99
N HIS A 125 -1.68 -18.47 11.83
CA HIS A 125 -0.49 -17.99 12.51
C HIS A 125 -0.82 -17.56 13.94
N PRO A 126 -0.10 -18.08 14.94
CA PRO A 126 -0.28 -17.62 16.32
C PRO A 126 0.22 -16.17 16.51
N PHE A 127 1.07 -15.69 15.60
CA PHE A 127 1.80 -14.43 15.73
C PHE A 127 1.86 -13.70 14.39
N LEU A 128 1.71 -12.38 14.42
CA LEU A 128 1.83 -11.52 13.24
C LEU A 128 3.21 -11.63 12.59
N LYS A 129 4.25 -11.91 13.39
CA LYS A 129 5.60 -12.25 12.90
C LYS A 129 5.58 -13.29 11.78
N LEU A 130 4.83 -14.38 11.99
CA LEU A 130 4.83 -15.51 11.09
C LEU A 130 4.10 -15.16 9.79
N ALA A 131 3.01 -14.40 9.89
CA ALA A 131 2.28 -13.85 8.75
C ALA A 131 3.16 -12.92 7.88
N LEU A 132 3.92 -12.01 8.49
CA LEU A 132 4.86 -11.14 7.75
C LEU A 132 6.00 -11.91 7.10
N THR A 133 6.52 -12.93 7.79
CA THR A 133 7.57 -13.81 7.27
C THR A 133 7.06 -14.63 6.08
N GLU A 134 5.83 -15.14 6.16
CA GLU A 134 5.20 -15.89 5.06
C GLU A 134 5.04 -15.04 3.79
N MET A 135 4.69 -13.76 3.93
CA MET A 135 4.56 -12.87 2.78
C MET A 135 5.93 -12.48 2.18
N SER A 136 7.01 -12.52 2.96
CA SER A 136 8.39 -12.24 2.50
C SER A 136 8.52 -10.94 1.68
N LEU A 137 7.83 -9.88 2.13
CA LEU A 137 7.60 -8.66 1.35
C LEU A 137 8.90 -8.02 0.82
N LEU A 138 9.95 -7.94 1.64
CA LEU A 138 11.22 -7.36 1.20
C LEU A 138 11.91 -8.23 0.11
N HIS A 139 11.90 -9.56 0.27
CA HIS A 139 12.41 -10.46 -0.77
C HIS A 139 11.63 -10.32 -2.08
N ARG A 140 10.30 -10.27 -2.02
CA ARG A 140 9.45 -10.10 -3.21
C ARG A 140 9.72 -8.76 -3.90
N ALA A 141 9.86 -7.66 -3.14
CA ALA A 141 10.21 -6.35 -3.70
C ALA A 141 11.57 -6.37 -4.43
N VAL A 142 12.56 -7.09 -3.89
CA VAL A 142 13.87 -7.26 -4.53
C VAL A 142 13.79 -8.15 -5.76
N GLN A 143 13.04 -9.25 -5.73
CA GLN A 143 12.83 -10.13 -6.89
C GLN A 143 12.17 -9.40 -8.06
N ARG A 144 11.26 -8.46 -7.74
CA ARG A 144 10.60 -7.54 -8.68
C ARG A 144 11.52 -6.46 -9.24
N ASN A 145 12.72 -6.31 -8.69
CA ASN A 145 13.64 -5.23 -9.00
C ASN A 145 13.05 -3.83 -8.74
N SER A 146 12.24 -3.70 -7.69
CA SER A 146 11.48 -2.48 -7.40
C SER A 146 12.15 -1.65 -6.31
N ARG A 147 13.01 -0.71 -6.73
CA ARG A 147 13.67 0.22 -5.79
C ARG A 147 12.67 0.95 -4.89
N ARG A 148 11.54 1.39 -5.44
CA ARG A 148 10.53 2.16 -4.69
C ARG A 148 9.91 1.35 -3.56
N LEU A 149 9.53 0.10 -3.81
CA LEU A 149 8.99 -0.79 -2.77
C LEU A 149 10.06 -1.14 -1.72
N VAL A 150 11.30 -1.37 -2.15
CA VAL A 150 12.42 -1.65 -1.22
C VAL A 150 12.65 -0.46 -0.28
N GLU A 151 12.75 0.76 -0.82
CA GLU A 151 12.93 1.97 -0.01
C GLU A 151 11.75 2.21 0.93
N LEU A 152 10.50 1.97 0.48
CA LEU A 152 9.31 2.06 1.31
C LEU A 152 9.40 1.08 2.49
N LEU A 153 9.69 -0.20 2.23
CA LEU A 153 9.71 -1.24 3.26
C LEU A 153 10.84 -0.98 4.27
N LEU A 154 12.05 -0.66 3.83
CA LEU A 154 13.19 -0.40 4.73
C LEU A 154 12.96 0.82 5.63
N ARG A 155 12.19 1.81 5.17
CA ARG A 155 11.87 3.04 5.91
C ARG A 155 10.50 2.98 6.60
N TYR A 156 9.80 1.87 6.50
CA TYR A 156 8.47 1.73 7.09
C TYR A 156 8.58 1.74 8.62
N VAL A 157 7.96 2.75 9.23
CA VAL A 157 7.85 2.91 10.68
C VAL A 157 6.37 2.96 11.02
N PRO A 158 5.83 2.01 11.80
CA PRO A 158 4.44 2.04 12.22
C PRO A 158 4.11 3.29 13.04
N GLU A 159 3.07 4.03 12.65
CA GLU A 159 2.64 5.25 13.38
C GLU A 159 1.87 4.91 14.66
N LYS A 160 1.08 3.82 14.65
CA LYS A 160 0.24 3.37 15.76
C LYS A 160 0.34 1.86 15.86
N VAL A 161 0.82 1.35 16.99
CA VAL A 161 0.90 -0.09 17.26
C VAL A 161 0.28 -0.33 18.63
N PRO A 162 -0.72 -1.23 18.76
CA PRO A 162 -1.23 -1.65 20.06
C PRO A 162 -0.10 -2.16 20.95
N ASP A 163 -0.16 -1.90 22.26
CA ASP A 163 0.93 -2.24 23.19
C ASP A 163 1.28 -3.74 23.20
N GLU A 164 0.27 -4.59 23.01
CA GLU A 164 0.40 -6.05 22.88
C GLU A 164 1.25 -6.42 21.65
N LEU A 165 0.89 -5.84 20.50
CA LEU A 165 1.58 -6.07 19.23
C LEU A 165 2.98 -5.44 19.23
N ARG A 166 3.18 -4.37 20.00
CA ARG A 166 4.46 -3.69 20.15
C ARG A 166 5.49 -4.57 20.87
N SER A 167 5.05 -5.36 21.86
CA SER A 167 5.93 -6.34 22.51
C SER A 167 6.35 -7.45 21.54
N GLU A 168 5.41 -7.93 20.72
CA GLU A 168 5.71 -8.90 19.67
C GLU A 168 6.68 -8.32 18.61
N LEU A 169 6.45 -7.08 18.17
CA LEU A 169 7.30 -6.35 17.22
C LEU A 169 8.71 -6.07 17.77
N LYS A 170 8.86 -5.82 19.08
CA LYS A 170 10.17 -5.67 19.72
C LYS A 170 10.96 -6.98 19.77
N SER A 171 10.28 -8.10 20.03
CA SER A 171 10.91 -9.44 19.98
C SER A 171 11.35 -9.83 18.57
N LEU A 172 10.74 -9.19 17.57
CA LEU A 172 10.93 -9.41 16.14
C LEU A 172 12.23 -8.79 15.61
N VAL A 173 12.53 -7.56 16.00
CA VAL A 173 13.63 -6.77 15.41
C VAL A 173 14.99 -7.03 16.06
N GLY A 174 15.02 -7.68 17.24
CA GLY A 174 16.28 -8.12 17.84
C GLY A 174 17.25 -6.97 18.12
N GLY A 175 16.77 -5.93 18.80
CA GLY A 175 17.58 -4.75 19.15
C GLY A 175 16.74 -3.51 19.44
N ASP A 176 17.41 -2.41 19.73
CA ASP A 176 16.83 -1.07 19.97
C ASP A 176 16.32 -0.39 18.68
N GLU A 177 16.48 -1.05 17.52
CA GLU A 177 16.11 -0.50 16.23
C GLU A 177 14.63 -0.76 15.92
N SER A 178 13.94 0.28 15.47
CA SER A 178 12.48 0.29 15.25
C SER A 178 12.05 -0.20 13.87
N PHE A 179 12.94 -0.80 13.07
CA PHE A 179 12.70 -1.11 11.66
C PHE A 179 12.17 -2.53 11.46
N LEU A 180 10.97 -2.64 10.89
CA LEU A 180 10.29 -3.93 10.68
C LEU A 180 10.96 -4.79 9.59
N PHE A 181 11.49 -4.15 8.55
CA PHE A 181 12.10 -4.82 7.41
C PHE A 181 13.60 -4.53 7.38
N ARG A 182 14.41 -5.59 7.28
CA ARG A 182 15.87 -5.48 7.32
C ARG A 182 16.51 -6.23 6.15
N PRO A 183 17.62 -5.73 5.59
CA PRO A 183 18.29 -6.34 4.46
C PRO A 183 19.07 -7.62 4.81
N ASP A 184 19.26 -7.93 6.10
CA ASP A 184 19.90 -9.15 6.62
C ASP A 184 18.90 -10.27 6.95
N VAL A 185 17.60 -10.04 6.77
CA VAL A 185 16.57 -11.04 7.12
C VAL A 185 16.73 -12.30 6.28
N VAL A 186 16.75 -13.44 6.95
CA VAL A 186 16.97 -14.74 6.30
C VAL A 186 15.66 -15.23 5.67
N GLY A 187 15.68 -15.47 4.37
CA GLY A 187 14.58 -16.07 3.62
C GLY A 187 14.81 -17.56 3.32
N PRO A 188 14.06 -18.12 2.38
CA PRO A 188 14.24 -19.49 1.91
C PRO A 188 15.69 -19.78 1.49
N ALA A 189 16.17 -21.00 1.77
CA ALA A 189 17.56 -21.43 1.52
C ALA A 189 18.65 -20.61 2.25
N GLY A 190 18.28 -19.85 3.28
CA GLY A 190 19.22 -18.97 3.97
C GLY A 190 19.49 -17.65 3.25
N LEU A 191 18.82 -17.38 2.12
CA LEU A 191 19.10 -16.22 1.29
C LEU A 191 18.51 -14.95 1.90
N THR A 192 19.35 -13.95 2.09
CA THR A 192 18.89 -12.61 2.47
C THR A 192 18.49 -11.80 1.22
N PRO A 193 17.73 -10.70 1.36
CA PRO A 193 17.43 -9.79 0.25
C PRO A 193 18.69 -9.34 -0.50
N LEU A 194 19.82 -9.14 0.19
CA LEU A 194 21.10 -8.81 -0.44
C LEU A 194 21.64 -9.93 -1.34
N HIS A 195 21.50 -11.20 -0.96
CA HIS A 195 21.90 -12.32 -1.82
C HIS A 195 21.06 -12.33 -3.10
N VAL A 196 19.75 -12.11 -2.97
CA VAL A 196 18.83 -12.07 -4.12
C VAL A 196 19.18 -10.93 -5.07
N ALA A 197 19.45 -9.73 -4.54
CA ALA A 197 19.86 -8.58 -5.33
C ALA A 197 21.20 -8.85 -6.04
N ALA A 198 22.22 -9.34 -5.32
CA ALA A 198 23.55 -9.62 -5.84
C ALA A 198 23.61 -10.78 -6.86
N GLY A 199 22.63 -11.68 -6.84
CA GLY A 199 22.53 -12.78 -7.80
C GLY A 199 21.77 -12.43 -9.09
N ARG A 200 21.12 -11.25 -9.13
CA ARG A 200 20.26 -10.79 -10.22
C ARG A 200 20.99 -9.76 -11.07
N ASP A 201 20.75 -9.77 -12.38
CA ASP A 201 21.28 -8.76 -13.29
C ASP A 201 20.39 -7.51 -13.30
N GLY A 202 21.02 -6.33 -13.37
CA GLY A 202 20.31 -5.04 -13.47
C GLY A 202 19.67 -4.54 -12.17
N SER A 203 20.11 -5.03 -11.02
CA SER A 203 19.63 -4.69 -9.68
C SER A 203 20.52 -3.68 -8.93
N GLU A 204 21.32 -2.89 -9.65
CA GLU A 204 22.27 -1.94 -9.03
C GLU A 204 21.56 -0.91 -8.14
N ASP A 205 20.41 -0.41 -8.60
CA ASP A 205 19.58 0.56 -7.91
C ASP A 205 18.86 -0.02 -6.69
N VAL A 206 18.49 -1.30 -6.74
CA VAL A 206 17.94 -2.05 -5.61
C VAL A 206 19.03 -2.37 -4.59
N LEU A 207 20.22 -2.78 -5.04
CA LEU A 207 21.36 -3.02 -4.17
C LEU A 207 21.82 -1.74 -3.46
N ASP A 208 21.82 -0.61 -4.18
CA ASP A 208 22.05 0.73 -3.65
C ASP A 208 21.08 1.02 -2.49
N ALA A 209 19.78 0.78 -2.70
CA ALA A 209 18.75 0.99 -1.68
C ALA A 209 18.87 0.03 -0.47
N LEU A 210 19.18 -1.25 -0.70
CA LEU A 210 19.39 -2.23 0.37
C LEU A 210 20.63 -1.92 1.23
N THR A 211 21.62 -1.22 0.68
CA THR A 211 22.85 -0.82 1.38
C THR A 211 22.84 0.62 1.89
N ASP A 212 21.80 1.41 1.55
CA ASP A 212 21.47 2.69 2.17
C ASP A 212 20.30 2.56 3.16
N ASP A 213 20.17 1.40 3.80
CA ASP A 213 19.13 1.17 4.79
C ASP A 213 19.33 2.05 6.04
N PRO A 214 18.26 2.51 6.70
CA PRO A 214 18.36 3.39 7.87
C PRO A 214 19.20 2.84 9.03
N GLY A 215 19.19 1.52 9.23
CA GLY A 215 19.97 0.84 10.28
C GLY A 215 21.43 0.58 9.89
N LYS A 216 21.84 0.89 8.66
CA LYS A 216 23.17 0.57 8.09
C LYS A 216 23.55 -0.90 8.20
N VAL A 217 22.55 -1.77 8.29
CA VAL A 217 22.67 -3.22 8.45
C VAL A 217 23.10 -3.84 7.14
N GLY A 218 22.64 -3.31 6.01
CA GLY A 218 22.88 -3.89 4.69
C GLY A 218 24.35 -3.86 4.30
N VAL A 219 25.05 -2.79 4.64
CA VAL A 219 26.50 -2.65 4.42
C VAL A 219 27.29 -3.68 5.23
N GLU A 220 26.86 -3.98 6.45
CA GLU A 220 27.50 -4.97 7.33
C GLU A 220 27.18 -6.39 6.87
N ALA A 221 25.94 -6.65 6.49
CA ALA A 221 25.48 -7.92 5.97
C ALA A 221 26.14 -8.31 4.64
N TRP A 222 26.56 -7.33 3.82
CA TRP A 222 27.21 -7.57 2.53
C TRP A 222 28.40 -8.56 2.58
N LYS A 223 29.22 -8.48 3.63
CA LYS A 223 30.39 -9.36 3.82
C LYS A 223 30.19 -10.45 4.86
N ASN A 224 29.19 -10.31 5.72
CA ASN A 224 29.03 -11.13 6.91
C ASN A 224 27.85 -12.09 6.82
N ALA A 225 26.75 -11.71 6.17
CA ALA A 225 25.61 -12.60 5.99
C ALA A 225 26.03 -13.81 5.15
N ARG A 226 25.60 -15.00 5.58
CA ARG A 226 25.91 -16.28 4.94
C ARG A 226 24.61 -16.98 4.61
N ASP A 227 24.51 -17.51 3.39
CA ASP A 227 23.44 -18.42 3.03
C ASP A 227 23.65 -19.83 3.63
N SER A 228 22.74 -20.76 3.33
CA SER A 228 22.83 -22.15 3.81
C SER A 228 24.08 -22.91 3.32
N THR A 229 24.75 -22.41 2.27
CA THR A 229 25.97 -22.99 1.70
C THR A 229 27.24 -22.26 2.15
N GLY A 230 27.11 -21.18 2.92
CA GLY A 230 28.24 -20.39 3.43
C GLY A 230 28.75 -19.32 2.47
N PHE A 231 28.03 -18.99 1.40
CA PHE A 231 28.36 -17.88 0.51
C PHE A 231 27.78 -16.55 0.99
N THR A 232 28.47 -15.46 0.69
CA THR A 232 28.02 -14.08 0.98
C THR A 232 27.34 -13.42 -0.22
N PRO A 233 26.60 -12.31 -0.02
CA PRO A 233 26.15 -11.48 -1.14
C PRO A 233 27.30 -11.04 -2.06
N GLU A 234 28.47 -10.71 -1.50
CA GLU A 234 29.66 -10.38 -2.28
C GLU A 234 30.14 -11.55 -3.16
N ASP A 235 30.10 -12.77 -2.63
CA ASP A 235 30.46 -13.96 -3.39
C ASP A 235 29.48 -14.21 -4.55
N TYR A 236 28.19 -13.96 -4.35
CA TYR A 236 27.19 -14.04 -5.43
C TYR A 236 27.51 -13.04 -6.55
N ALA A 237 27.78 -11.77 -6.20
CA ALA A 237 28.13 -10.75 -7.19
C ALA A 237 29.45 -11.11 -7.92
N ARG A 238 30.44 -11.65 -7.21
CA ARG A 238 31.72 -12.08 -7.78
C ARG A 238 31.55 -13.26 -8.73
N LEU A 239 30.78 -14.28 -8.34
CA LEU A 239 30.49 -15.46 -9.15
C LEU A 239 29.75 -15.08 -10.44
N ARG A 240 28.91 -14.03 -10.38
CA ARG A 240 28.20 -13.47 -11.55
C ARG A 240 29.02 -12.48 -12.37
N GLY A 241 30.22 -12.09 -11.92
CA GLY A 241 31.07 -11.09 -12.60
C GLY A 241 30.55 -9.65 -12.49
N GLN A 242 29.69 -9.36 -11.52
CA GLN A 242 29.06 -8.06 -11.31
C GLN A 242 29.96 -7.14 -10.46
N TYR A 243 31.12 -6.75 -11.00
CA TYR A 243 32.08 -5.93 -10.27
C TYR A 243 31.57 -4.53 -9.92
N SER A 244 30.65 -3.96 -10.71
CA SER A 244 30.00 -2.68 -10.39
C SER A 244 29.32 -2.72 -9.02
N TYR A 245 28.69 -3.84 -8.66
CA TYR A 245 27.99 -4.01 -7.39
C TYR A 245 28.97 -4.04 -6.23
N ILE A 246 30.08 -4.78 -6.40
CA ILE A 246 31.16 -4.83 -5.43
C ILE A 246 31.75 -3.43 -5.21
N HIS A 247 32.02 -2.68 -6.29
CA HIS A 247 32.55 -1.33 -6.18
C HIS A 247 31.57 -0.35 -5.52
N LEU A 248 30.28 -0.44 -5.84
CA LEU A 248 29.23 0.36 -5.23
C LEU A 248 29.22 0.19 -3.71
N VAL A 249 29.15 -1.06 -3.23
CA VAL A 249 29.07 -1.33 -1.80
C VAL A 249 30.40 -1.05 -1.10
N GLN A 250 31.54 -1.38 -1.72
CA GLN A 250 32.85 -1.07 -1.15
C GLN A 250 33.09 0.43 -0.98
N LYS A 251 32.57 1.27 -1.90
CA LYS A 251 32.59 2.72 -1.76
C LYS A 251 31.82 3.18 -0.52
N LYS A 252 30.66 2.59 -0.23
CA LYS A 252 29.86 2.89 0.97
C LYS A 252 30.55 2.46 2.26
N ILE A 253 31.15 1.26 2.27
CA ILE A 253 31.96 0.76 3.39
C ILE A 253 33.10 1.74 3.71
N ASN A 254 33.84 2.16 2.68
CA ASN A 254 34.96 3.09 2.85
C ASN A 254 34.51 4.49 3.24
N GLY A 255 33.38 4.97 2.69
CA GLY A 255 32.78 6.25 3.07
C GLY A 255 32.39 6.33 4.55
N LYS A 256 31.89 5.22 5.12
CA LYS A 256 31.57 5.10 6.56
C LYS A 256 32.81 5.33 7.44
N ALA A 257 34.00 4.94 6.99
CA ALA A 257 35.25 5.13 7.71
C ALA A 257 35.73 6.60 7.71
N VAL A 258 35.47 7.34 6.63
CA VAL A 258 35.92 8.74 6.47
C VAL A 258 35.06 9.73 7.27
N THR A 259 33.78 9.45 7.46
CA THR A 259 32.90 10.31 8.27
C THR A 259 33.14 10.22 9.78
N GLY A 260 34.03 9.32 10.23
CA GLY A 260 34.32 9.11 11.66
C GLY A 260 35.30 10.13 12.27
N HIS A 261 36.27 10.65 11.50
CA HIS A 261 37.24 11.63 12.01
C HIS A 261 37.79 12.47 10.86
N VAL A 262 37.28 13.69 10.69
CA VAL A 262 37.98 14.74 9.94
C VAL A 262 38.72 15.60 10.97
N VAL A 263 39.90 15.15 11.39
CA VAL A 263 40.87 16.04 12.05
C VAL A 263 41.58 16.77 10.92
N LEU A 264 41.18 18.01 10.67
CA LEU A 264 41.99 18.94 9.87
C LEU A 264 43.18 19.35 10.73
N GLU A 265 44.33 18.68 10.56
CA GLU A 265 45.59 19.31 10.94
C GLU A 265 45.82 20.51 10.02
N ILE A 266 45.70 21.70 10.59
CA ILE A 266 46.09 22.95 9.94
C ILE A 266 47.62 23.03 10.07
N PRO A 267 48.40 22.92 8.98
CA PRO A 267 49.85 23.05 9.06
C PRO A 267 50.19 24.49 9.41
N GLY A 268 50.83 24.67 10.56
CA GLY A 268 51.28 25.97 11.05
C GLY A 268 52.28 26.61 10.09
N VAL A 269 51.85 27.65 9.38
CA VAL A 269 52.76 28.55 8.70
C VAL A 269 53.34 29.50 9.74
N LEU A 270 54.60 29.25 10.09
CA LEU A 270 55.48 30.22 10.73
C LEU A 270 55.43 31.53 9.93
N SER A 271 54.89 32.58 10.54
CA SER A 271 55.07 33.95 10.06
C SER A 271 55.47 34.83 11.23
N ASN A 272 56.78 34.98 11.40
CA ASN A 272 57.37 36.05 12.17
C ASN A 272 57.39 37.30 11.31
N CYS A 273 56.65 38.34 11.71
CA CYS A 273 57.04 39.75 11.53
C CYS A 273 56.27 40.60 12.56
N ASN A 274 57.01 41.04 13.57
CA ASN A 274 56.61 42.01 14.60
C ASN A 274 56.32 43.39 13.99
N ILE A 275 55.21 44.03 14.36
CA ILE A 275 55.19 45.44 14.82
C ILE A 275 54.11 45.58 15.92
N ASN A 276 54.52 46.16 17.04
CA ASN A 276 53.73 46.41 18.25
C ASN A 276 52.70 47.53 18.07
N GLN A 277 51.51 47.39 18.68
CA GLN A 277 51.05 48.17 19.86
C GLN A 277 49.51 48.37 19.93
N LYS A 278 48.90 47.65 20.90
CA LYS A 278 47.75 47.95 21.79
C LYS A 278 46.33 48.33 21.27
N GLN A 279 45.38 47.53 21.81
CA GLN A 279 44.04 47.83 22.40
C GLN A 279 42.98 48.40 21.43
N ASN A 280 41.70 48.02 21.42
CA ASN A 280 40.81 47.40 22.40
C ASN A 280 39.54 46.87 21.66
N GLU A 281 38.83 45.95 22.31
CA GLU A 281 37.38 45.70 22.27
C GLU A 281 36.63 45.24 20.98
N GLU A 282 36.02 44.06 21.14
CA GLU A 282 34.88 43.53 20.40
C GLU A 282 33.65 44.45 20.51
N ARG A 283 32.97 44.78 19.40
CA ARG A 283 31.67 44.18 18.99
C ARG A 283 31.03 44.92 17.81
N THR A 284 30.31 44.11 17.02
CA THR A 284 29.16 44.44 16.14
C THR A 284 29.40 45.29 14.90
N ALA A 285 29.46 44.62 13.74
CA ALA A 285 28.92 45.15 12.50
C ALA A 285 28.20 44.02 11.73
N SER A 286 26.87 44.09 11.76
CA SER A 286 25.96 43.33 10.91
C SER A 286 26.17 43.68 9.44
N PHE A 287 26.17 42.69 8.54
CA PHE A 287 25.96 42.93 7.12
C PHE A 287 24.89 42.00 6.56
N GLN A 288 23.82 42.64 6.07
CA GLN A 288 22.70 42.07 5.33
C GLN A 288 23.13 41.75 3.91
N ILE A 289 22.63 40.64 3.37
CA ILE A 289 22.52 40.36 1.93
C ILE A 289 21.05 39.93 1.77
N GLY A 290 20.15 40.72 1.21
CA GLY A 290 20.23 41.31 -0.14
C GLY A 290 19.41 40.41 -1.08
N GLY A 291 18.09 40.36 -0.87
CA GLY A 291 17.16 39.59 -1.68
C GLY A 291 17.16 40.11 -3.12
N THR A 292 17.45 39.21 -4.06
CA THR A 292 17.27 39.47 -5.50
C THR A 292 16.35 38.39 -6.04
N GLU A 293 15.09 38.74 -6.24
CA GLU A 293 14.10 37.91 -6.94
C GLU A 293 14.54 37.77 -8.40
N MET A 294 14.81 36.53 -8.84
CA MET A 294 14.93 36.21 -10.27
C MET A 294 13.62 35.59 -10.76
N PRO A 295 13.10 36.00 -11.93
CA PRO A 295 11.87 35.45 -12.49
C PRO A 295 12.10 34.02 -13.02
N PRO A 296 11.09 33.14 -12.97
CA PRO A 296 11.26 31.77 -13.45
C PRO A 296 11.33 31.73 -14.98
N ILE A 297 12.47 31.27 -15.48
CA ILE A 297 12.67 30.93 -16.90
C ILE A 297 11.76 29.73 -17.22
N ARG A 298 10.68 29.99 -17.95
CA ARG A 298 9.76 28.95 -18.46
C ARG A 298 10.35 28.33 -19.72
N TRP A 299 10.86 27.11 -19.61
CA TRP A 299 11.18 26.29 -20.78
C TRP A 299 9.89 25.58 -21.26
N PRO A 300 9.48 25.72 -22.53
CA PRO A 300 8.25 25.08 -23.01
C PRO A 300 8.44 23.56 -23.13
N CYS A 301 7.72 22.82 -22.30
CA CYS A 301 7.61 21.37 -22.33
C CYS A 301 6.55 20.95 -23.37
N LYS A 302 6.95 20.26 -24.45
CA LYS A 302 6.04 19.77 -25.51
C LYS A 302 5.06 18.67 -25.05
N LEU A 303 5.24 18.10 -23.85
CA LEU A 303 4.28 17.18 -23.22
C LEU A 303 3.25 17.89 -22.33
N CYS A 304 3.51 19.15 -21.97
CA CYS A 304 2.73 19.93 -21.02
C CYS A 304 1.74 20.88 -21.73
N ASP A 305 1.81 20.96 -23.07
CA ASP A 305 0.97 21.82 -23.91
C ASP A 305 -0.23 21.11 -24.55
N GLN A 306 -0.46 19.83 -24.21
CA GLN A 306 -1.75 19.19 -24.49
C GLN A 306 -2.79 19.68 -23.49
N LYS A 307 -3.28 20.90 -23.72
CA LYS A 307 -4.56 21.33 -23.20
C LYS A 307 -5.65 20.39 -23.73
N LEU A 308 -6.00 19.38 -22.94
CA LEU A 308 -7.33 18.80 -23.00
C LEU A 308 -8.30 19.89 -22.57
N ALA A 309 -8.86 20.59 -23.56
CA ALA A 309 -10.03 21.40 -23.38
C ALA A 309 -11.20 20.47 -23.01
N PHE A 310 -11.29 20.10 -21.73
CA PHE A 310 -12.52 19.53 -21.21
C PHE A 310 -13.47 20.68 -20.92
N GLY A 311 -14.22 21.05 -21.95
CA GLY A 311 -15.45 21.80 -21.79
C GLY A 311 -16.36 21.05 -20.83
N ASN A 312 -17.06 21.82 -20.01
CA ASN A 312 -18.01 21.39 -19.02
C ASN A 312 -19.17 20.60 -19.69
N ALA A 313 -18.99 19.31 -19.92
CA ALA A 313 -20.02 18.42 -20.42
C ALA A 313 -20.49 17.53 -19.27
N GLY A 314 -21.27 18.11 -18.37
CA GLY A 314 -22.14 17.35 -17.49
C GLY A 314 -23.16 16.58 -18.34
N ARG A 315 -22.84 15.33 -18.69
CA ARG A 315 -23.83 14.37 -19.16
C ARG A 315 -24.10 13.40 -18.03
N SER A 316 -25.13 13.73 -17.29
CA SER A 316 -25.86 12.85 -16.38
C SER A 316 -26.20 11.52 -17.06
N LEU A 317 -25.49 10.45 -16.71
CA LEU A 317 -25.92 9.06 -16.95
C LEU A 317 -26.65 8.46 -15.74
N LEU A 318 -27.33 9.31 -14.96
CA LEU A 318 -28.12 8.88 -13.79
C LEU A 318 -29.49 8.29 -14.13
N TYR A 319 -29.83 8.11 -15.41
CA TYR A 319 -31.20 7.73 -15.81
C TYR A 319 -31.39 6.27 -16.23
N ARG A 320 -30.36 5.41 -16.22
CA ARG A 320 -30.50 4.02 -16.73
C ARG A 320 -30.80 2.91 -15.71
N PRO A 321 -30.40 2.97 -14.42
CA PRO A 321 -30.83 1.95 -13.45
C PRO A 321 -32.28 2.17 -12.96
N ALA A 322 -32.75 3.42 -12.91
CA ALA A 322 -34.07 3.77 -12.38
C ALA A 322 -35.23 3.38 -13.32
N VAL A 323 -35.01 3.36 -14.64
CA VAL A 323 -36.06 3.07 -15.62
C VAL A 323 -36.43 1.58 -15.61
N LEU A 324 -35.48 0.67 -15.40
CA LEU A 324 -35.77 -0.77 -15.30
C LEU A 324 -36.54 -1.11 -14.01
N SER A 325 -36.21 -0.44 -12.90
CA SER A 325 -36.93 -0.61 -11.63
C SER A 325 -38.38 -0.10 -11.71
N MET A 326 -38.61 1.08 -12.30
CA MET A 326 -39.97 1.60 -12.47
C MET A 326 -40.83 0.75 -13.42
N VAL A 327 -40.26 0.21 -14.49
CA VAL A 327 -40.99 -0.66 -15.43
C VAL A 327 -41.37 -2.00 -14.77
N ALA A 328 -40.47 -2.58 -13.97
CA ALA A 328 -40.77 -3.80 -13.21
C ALA A 328 -41.90 -3.57 -12.19
N VAL A 329 -41.84 -2.46 -11.42
CA VAL A 329 -42.88 -2.09 -10.45
C VAL A 329 -44.22 -1.85 -11.15
N ALA A 330 -44.23 -1.15 -12.30
CA ALA A 330 -45.44 -0.93 -13.07
C ALA A 330 -46.04 -2.24 -13.59
N ALA A 331 -45.22 -3.17 -14.11
CA ALA A 331 -45.67 -4.48 -14.56
C ALA A 331 -46.27 -5.30 -13.40
N VAL A 332 -45.62 -5.32 -12.23
CA VAL A 332 -46.13 -6.00 -11.03
C VAL A 332 -47.45 -5.38 -10.58
N CYS A 333 -47.55 -4.05 -10.53
CA CYS A 333 -48.79 -3.37 -10.16
C CYS A 333 -49.94 -3.65 -11.13
N VAL A 334 -49.68 -3.68 -12.44
CA VAL A 334 -50.69 -4.04 -13.46
C VAL A 334 -51.11 -5.50 -13.32
N CYS A 335 -50.16 -6.42 -13.12
CA CYS A 335 -50.46 -7.84 -12.90
C CYS A 335 -51.29 -8.07 -11.64
N VAL A 336 -50.95 -7.40 -10.53
CA VAL A 336 -51.72 -7.45 -9.28
C VAL A 336 -53.12 -6.88 -9.48
N ALA A 337 -53.25 -5.72 -10.14
CA ALA A 337 -54.55 -5.12 -10.44
C ALA A 337 -55.41 -6.00 -11.36
N LEU A 338 -54.82 -6.69 -12.32
CA LEU A 338 -55.52 -7.65 -13.18
C LEU A 338 -55.98 -8.87 -12.38
N LEU A 339 -55.14 -9.43 -11.51
CA LEU A 339 -55.49 -10.54 -10.61
C LEU A 339 -56.63 -10.19 -9.66
N PHE A 340 -56.69 -8.94 -9.15
CA PHE A 340 -57.79 -8.49 -8.31
C PHE A 340 -59.05 -8.06 -9.09
N LYS A 341 -58.94 -7.79 -10.40
CA LYS A 341 -60.08 -7.44 -11.26
C LYS A 341 -60.80 -8.68 -11.79
N SER A 342 -60.08 -9.78 -11.99
CA SER A 342 -60.66 -11.11 -12.16
C SER A 342 -60.84 -11.73 -10.78
N SER A 343 -61.98 -11.50 -10.11
CA SER A 343 -62.30 -12.21 -8.88
C SER A 343 -62.18 -13.73 -9.12
N PRO A 344 -61.21 -14.45 -8.54
CA PRO A 344 -61.32 -15.90 -8.51
C PRO A 344 -62.45 -16.20 -7.53
N GLU A 345 -63.54 -16.79 -7.99
CA GLU A 345 -64.50 -17.45 -7.10
C GLU A 345 -63.76 -18.60 -6.41
N VAL A 346 -63.15 -18.29 -5.27
CA VAL A 346 -62.64 -19.31 -4.36
C VAL A 346 -63.83 -19.75 -3.53
N LEU A 347 -64.43 -20.88 -3.91
CA LEU A 347 -65.39 -21.61 -3.08
C LEU A 347 -64.67 -22.05 -1.78
N TYR A 348 -64.71 -21.20 -0.76
CA TYR A 348 -64.21 -21.51 0.57
C TYR A 348 -65.17 -22.48 1.27
N VAL A 349 -64.72 -23.71 1.52
CA VAL A 349 -65.41 -24.73 2.34
C VAL A 349 -65.33 -24.42 3.85
N PHE A 350 -64.67 -23.34 4.27
CA PHE A 350 -64.62 -22.93 5.67
C PHE A 350 -64.87 -21.43 5.85
N ARG A 351 -65.75 -21.07 6.80
CA ARG A 351 -66.09 -19.68 7.13
C ARG A 351 -64.82 -18.90 7.48
N PRO A 352 -64.65 -17.67 6.96
CA PRO A 352 -63.51 -16.83 7.30
C PRO A 352 -63.54 -16.47 8.79
N PHE A 353 -62.38 -16.58 9.42
CA PHE A 353 -62.13 -16.17 10.80
C PHE A 353 -62.43 -14.67 10.95
N ARG A 354 -63.27 -14.30 11.94
CA ARG A 354 -63.62 -12.91 12.25
C ARG A 354 -63.04 -12.53 13.60
N TRP A 355 -62.20 -11.50 13.59
CA TRP A 355 -61.62 -10.89 14.79
C TRP A 355 -62.66 -10.40 15.81
N GLU A 356 -63.89 -10.18 15.36
CA GLU A 356 -65.04 -9.73 16.16
C GLU A 356 -65.59 -10.80 17.12
N LEU A 357 -65.17 -12.07 16.98
CA LEU A 357 -65.63 -13.20 17.80
C LEU A 357 -64.61 -13.61 18.89
N LEU A 358 -63.53 -12.84 19.07
CA LEU A 358 -62.51 -13.11 20.07
C LEU A 358 -62.91 -12.47 21.40
N ASP A 359 -63.50 -13.24 22.32
CA ASP A 359 -63.76 -12.78 23.68
C ASP A 359 -62.42 -12.56 24.42
N TYR A 360 -62.23 -11.35 24.96
CA TYR A 360 -61.06 -11.03 25.79
C TYR A 360 -61.18 -11.76 27.12
N GLY A 361 -60.37 -12.80 27.30
CA GLY A 361 -60.30 -13.55 28.55
C GLY A 361 -59.62 -12.74 29.66
N CYS A 362 -60.35 -12.52 30.76
CA CYS A 362 -59.81 -12.21 32.07
C CYS A 362 -60.12 -13.41 32.99
N SER A 363 -59.09 -14.19 33.36
CA SER A 363 -58.91 -14.99 34.59
C SER A 363 -57.64 -15.81 34.47
#